data_AF-A0A2T1CIE7-F1
#
_entry.id   AF-A0A2T1CIE7-F1
#
_cell.length_a   1.000
_cell.length_b   1.000
_cell.length_c   1.000
_cell.angle_alpha   90.00
_cell.angle_beta   90.00
_cell.angle_gamma   90.00
#
_symmetry.space_group_name_H-M   'P 1'
#
loop_
_entity.id
_entity.type
_entity.pdbx_description
1 polymer ?
#
loop_
_entity_poly.entity_id
_entity_poly.type
_entity_poly.pdbx_seq_one_letter_code
_entity_poly.pdbx_strand_id
1 'polypeptide(L)'
;MSKYKQVSEFELNGCFLGFAAKDGYKLKYLRLSTDAGEYCIKIPKDQRSTLYRSLQPGIAIQVSGYCEFCLKKGTTKFKATYIMPSTSEQPQSGSMVRLPKEAVDEAPKVEKSAEKSPKKVNILVCQKSDCCKRGGRALVQALQTELSDRGLTDQVAIKPTGCMKQCKAGPNLIMPDKTRYSRIHASEVSALVDKHFPTPAATGTAG
;
A
#
# COMPACT_ATOMS: atom_id res chain seq x y z
N MET A 1 -0.45 -29.67 2.95
CA MET A 1 -0.09 -29.97 4.36
C MET A 1 -0.31 -28.72 5.20
N SER A 2 -1.43 -28.71 5.95
CA SER A 2 -1.92 -27.61 6.77
C SER A 2 -1.00 -27.38 7.96
N LYS A 3 -0.35 -26.21 7.99
CA LYS A 3 0.45 -25.77 9.13
C LYS A 3 -0.43 -24.84 9.96
N TYR A 4 -0.79 -25.33 11.15
CA TYR A 4 -1.66 -24.76 12.17
C TYR A 4 -1.86 -23.25 12.04
N LYS A 5 -3.13 -22.88 11.84
CA LYS A 5 -3.62 -21.53 11.66
C LYS A 5 -4.66 -21.34 12.74
N GLN A 6 -4.25 -20.77 13.87
CA GLN A 6 -5.23 -20.40 14.89
C GLN A 6 -6.08 -19.28 14.31
N VAL A 7 -7.37 -19.56 14.20
CA VAL A 7 -8.39 -18.60 13.78
C VAL A 7 -9.20 -18.29 15.01
N SER A 8 -9.19 -17.03 15.42
CA SER A 8 -10.01 -16.54 16.51
C SER A 8 -10.90 -15.43 15.97
N GLU A 9 -12.14 -15.40 16.44
CA GLU A 9 -13.06 -14.30 16.12
C GLU A 9 -12.68 -13.07 16.93
N PHE A 10 -12.98 -11.90 16.39
CA PHE A 10 -12.79 -10.63 17.08
C PHE A 10 -13.96 -9.70 16.83
N GLU A 11 -14.16 -8.80 17.77
CA GLU A 11 -15.03 -7.65 17.66
C GLU A 11 -14.28 -6.43 18.20
N LEU A 12 -14.13 -5.40 17.36
CA LEU A 12 -13.39 -4.19 17.67
C LEU A 12 -14.28 -2.98 17.43
N ASN A 13 -14.30 -2.07 18.41
CA ASN A 13 -14.93 -0.77 18.31
C ASN A 13 -13.86 0.31 18.30
N GLY A 14 -13.95 1.26 17.37
CA GLY A 14 -12.94 2.31 17.29
C GLY A 14 -13.19 3.36 16.22
N CYS A 15 -12.29 4.33 16.15
CA CYS A 15 -12.34 5.40 15.15
C CYS A 15 -11.69 4.93 13.84
N PHE A 16 -12.40 5.08 12.73
CA PHE A 16 -11.85 4.82 11.41
C PHE A 16 -10.82 5.90 11.06
N LEU A 17 -9.57 5.50 10.81
CA LEU A 17 -8.49 6.42 10.48
C LEU A 17 -8.32 6.62 8.96
N GLY A 18 -8.90 5.74 8.14
CA GLY A 18 -8.77 5.79 6.70
C GLY A 18 -8.46 4.43 6.07
N PHE A 19 -8.46 4.40 4.74
CA PHE A 19 -8.14 3.21 3.98
C PHE A 19 -6.63 3.08 3.75
N ALA A 20 -6.14 1.84 3.71
CA ALA A 20 -4.74 1.52 3.46
C ALA A 20 -4.56 0.58 2.27
N ALA A 21 -3.44 0.77 1.57
CA ALA A 21 -3.01 -0.07 0.46
C ALA A 21 -1.73 -0.82 0.83
N LYS A 22 -1.81 -2.14 1.01
CA LYS A 22 -0.60 -2.97 1.20
C LYS A 22 0.20 -3.17 -0.09
N ASP A 23 -0.49 -3.06 -1.24
CA ASP A 23 0.09 -3.25 -2.57
C ASP A 23 0.16 -1.91 -3.37
N GLY A 24 0.13 -0.75 -2.71
CA GLY A 24 0.35 0.56 -3.34
C GLY A 24 -0.81 1.21 -4.14
N TYR A 25 -1.78 0.45 -4.66
CA TYR A 25 -2.83 1.02 -5.55
C TYR A 25 -4.26 0.61 -5.21
N LYS A 26 -4.44 -0.35 -4.30
CA LYS A 26 -5.76 -0.87 -3.94
C LYS A 26 -5.97 -0.77 -2.45
N LEU A 27 -6.94 0.04 -2.07
CA LEU A 27 -7.40 0.30 -0.70
C LEU A 27 -8.10 -0.91 -0.08
N LYS A 28 -7.40 -2.04 0.04
CA LYS A 28 -8.00 -3.31 0.50
C LYS A 28 -8.14 -3.40 2.02
N TYR A 29 -7.64 -2.42 2.74
CA TYR A 29 -7.57 -2.43 4.19
C TYR A 29 -8.18 -1.15 4.73
N LEU A 30 -8.76 -1.23 5.93
CA LEU A 30 -9.09 -0.08 6.75
C LEU A 30 -8.11 -0.02 7.92
N ARG A 31 -7.83 1.19 8.40
CA ARG A 31 -7.14 1.46 9.66
C ARG A 31 -8.17 1.84 10.71
N LEU A 32 -8.13 1.16 11.84
CA LEU A 32 -9.01 1.39 12.99
C LEU A 32 -8.16 1.74 14.21
N SER A 33 -8.51 2.80 14.91
CA SER A 33 -7.92 3.16 16.20
C SER A 33 -8.85 2.70 17.32
N THR A 34 -8.36 1.84 18.21
CA THR A 34 -9.03 1.50 19.46
C THR A 34 -8.18 1.95 20.65
N ASP A 35 -8.67 1.76 21.87
CA ASP A 35 -7.94 1.92 23.13
C ASP A 35 -6.68 1.03 23.22
N ALA A 36 -6.75 -0.19 22.72
CA ALA A 36 -5.64 -1.14 22.64
C ALA A 36 -4.61 -0.82 21.55
N GLY A 37 -4.93 0.09 20.62
CA GLY A 37 -4.01 0.56 19.58
C GLY A 37 -4.58 0.57 18.17
N GLU A 38 -3.70 0.62 17.18
CA GLU A 38 -4.09 0.69 15.77
C GLU A 38 -4.12 -0.68 15.09
N TYR A 39 -5.22 -0.97 14.38
CA TYR A 39 -5.42 -2.21 13.64
C TYR A 39 -5.54 -1.96 12.14
N CYS A 40 -4.82 -2.77 11.35
CA CYS A 40 -4.97 -2.83 9.90
C CYS A 40 -5.83 -4.05 9.51
N ILE A 41 -7.09 -3.80 9.14
CA ILE A 41 -8.10 -4.84 8.93
C ILE A 41 -8.41 -4.97 7.44
N LYS A 42 -8.35 -6.19 6.90
CA LYS A 42 -8.66 -6.43 5.48
C LYS A 42 -10.17 -6.38 5.24
N ILE A 43 -10.57 -5.60 4.24
CA ILE A 43 -11.97 -5.40 3.83
C ILE A 43 -12.40 -6.52 2.85
N PRO A 44 -13.56 -7.16 3.08
CA PRO A 44 -14.23 -8.03 2.11
C PRO A 44 -14.34 -7.37 0.74
N LYS A 45 -14.22 -8.14 -0.35
CA LYS A 45 -14.21 -7.55 -1.70
C LYS A 45 -15.52 -6.82 -2.01
N ASP A 46 -16.60 -7.34 -1.47
CA ASP A 46 -17.98 -7.01 -1.82
C ASP A 46 -18.44 -5.75 -1.08
N GLN A 47 -17.86 -5.48 0.09
CA GLN A 47 -18.14 -4.28 0.89
C GLN A 47 -17.30 -3.05 0.49
N ARG A 48 -16.22 -3.23 -0.28
CA ARG A 48 -15.27 -2.15 -0.61
C ARG A 48 -15.93 -0.96 -1.30
N SER A 49 -16.70 -1.20 -2.36
CA SER A 49 -17.34 -0.14 -3.14
C SER A 49 -18.32 0.69 -2.31
N THR A 50 -19.04 0.04 -1.40
CA THR A 50 -19.95 0.72 -0.47
C THR A 50 -19.16 1.51 0.56
N LEU A 51 -18.20 0.88 1.24
CA LEU A 51 -17.41 1.52 2.30
C LEU A 51 -16.58 2.70 1.79
N TYR A 52 -16.01 2.63 0.59
CA TYR A 52 -15.27 3.78 0.01
C TYR A 52 -16.15 5.01 -0.22
N ARG A 53 -17.46 4.84 -0.35
CA ARG A 53 -18.40 5.93 -0.55
C ARG A 53 -18.96 6.44 0.78
N SER A 54 -19.22 5.54 1.72
CA SER A 54 -19.93 5.87 2.96
C SER A 54 -19.03 6.18 4.15
N LEU A 55 -17.79 5.68 4.16
CA LEU A 55 -16.94 5.73 5.35
C LEU A 55 -15.85 6.79 5.24
N GLN A 56 -15.93 7.80 6.10
CA GLN A 56 -14.99 8.92 6.19
C GLN A 56 -14.15 8.82 7.47
N PRO A 57 -12.85 9.20 7.43
CA PRO A 57 -12.00 9.24 8.62
C PRO A 57 -12.64 10.04 9.77
N GLY A 58 -12.49 9.56 10.99
CA GLY A 58 -13.07 10.15 12.20
C GLY A 58 -14.40 9.54 12.65
N ILE A 59 -15.05 8.72 11.81
CA ILE A 59 -16.29 8.02 12.18
C ILE A 59 -15.98 6.81 13.08
N ALA A 60 -16.74 6.67 14.17
CA ALA A 60 -16.71 5.48 15.00
C ALA A 60 -17.38 4.30 14.27
N ILE A 61 -16.67 3.17 14.19
CA ILE A 61 -17.15 1.96 13.55
C ILE A 61 -16.92 0.74 14.44
N GLN A 62 -17.83 -0.21 14.32
CA GLN A 62 -17.70 -1.56 14.83
C GLN A 62 -17.25 -2.47 13.69
N VAL A 63 -16.22 -3.25 13.95
CA VAL A 63 -15.65 -4.20 12.99
C VAL A 63 -15.57 -5.57 13.65
N SER A 64 -16.29 -6.54 13.09
CA SER A 64 -16.21 -7.94 13.51
C SER A 64 -15.62 -8.80 12.40
N GLY A 65 -14.97 -9.89 12.79
CA GLY A 65 -14.38 -10.83 11.85
C GLY A 65 -13.48 -11.83 12.51
N TYR A 66 -12.44 -12.25 11.80
CA TYR A 66 -11.52 -13.26 12.28
C TYR A 66 -10.07 -12.85 12.06
N CYS A 67 -9.22 -13.21 13.02
CA CYS A 67 -7.79 -13.05 12.93
C CYS A 67 -7.13 -14.40 12.65
N GLU A 68 -6.11 -14.40 11.79
CA GLU A 68 -5.34 -15.60 11.46
C GLU A 68 -3.91 -15.41 11.96
N PHE A 69 -3.50 -16.22 12.93
CA PHE A 69 -2.12 -16.21 13.40
C PHE A 69 -1.25 -17.10 12.52
N CYS A 70 -0.24 -16.51 11.87
CA CYS A 70 0.75 -17.27 11.13
C CYS A 70 1.94 -17.60 12.05
N LEU A 71 1.93 -18.79 12.67
CA LEU A 71 3.00 -19.28 13.54
C LEU A 71 4.40 -19.14 12.93
N LYS A 72 4.53 -19.35 11.62
CA LYS A 72 5.82 -19.22 10.90
C LYS A 72 6.39 -17.81 10.78
N LYS A 73 5.53 -16.78 10.84
CA LYS A 73 5.92 -15.40 10.59
C LYS A 73 5.76 -14.52 11.82
N GLY A 74 5.20 -15.04 12.92
CA GLY A 74 4.79 -14.24 14.07
C GLY A 74 3.79 -13.14 13.72
N THR A 75 3.10 -13.24 12.57
CA THR A 75 2.22 -12.17 12.08
C THR A 75 0.76 -12.55 12.23
N THR A 76 -0.03 -11.66 12.84
CA THR A 76 -1.49 -11.72 12.91
C THR A 76 -2.10 -11.01 11.71
N LYS A 77 -3.09 -11.63 11.05
CA LYS A 77 -3.84 -11.03 9.95
C LYS A 77 -5.31 -10.88 10.32
N PHE A 78 -5.79 -9.65 10.39
CA PHE A 78 -7.21 -9.35 10.64
C PHE A 78 -7.99 -9.27 9.33
N LYS A 79 -9.15 -9.93 9.28
CA LYS A 79 -10.10 -9.86 8.18
C LYS A 79 -11.48 -9.57 8.74
N ALA A 80 -12.11 -8.51 8.24
CA ALA A 80 -13.47 -8.19 8.62
C ALA A 80 -14.47 -9.12 7.91
N THR A 81 -15.54 -9.44 8.62
CA THR A 81 -16.77 -10.04 8.07
C THR A 81 -17.85 -8.97 8.00
N TYR A 82 -18.02 -8.18 9.08
CA TYR A 82 -18.97 -7.07 9.13
C TYR A 82 -18.28 -5.78 9.57
N ILE A 83 -18.68 -4.67 8.94
CA ILE A 83 -18.24 -3.31 9.26
C ILE A 83 -19.50 -2.46 9.31
N MET A 84 -19.81 -1.92 10.47
CA MET A 84 -20.98 -1.06 10.67
C MET A 84 -20.57 0.23 11.38
N PRO A 85 -21.20 1.38 11.07
CA PRO A 85 -21.09 2.55 11.92
C PRO A 85 -21.48 2.14 13.35
N SER A 86 -20.66 2.51 14.32
CA SER A 86 -21.05 2.33 15.71
C SER A 86 -22.10 3.40 15.98
N THR A 87 -23.37 3.00 16.06
CA THR A 87 -24.46 3.87 16.49
C THR A 87 -24.26 4.15 17.98
N SER A 88 -23.34 5.05 18.27
CA SER A 88 -23.15 5.66 19.57
C SER A 88 -23.27 7.17 19.36
N GLU A 89 -24.53 7.61 19.41
CA GLU A 89 -25.02 8.99 19.60
C GLU A 89 -24.99 9.96 18.40
N GLN A 90 -26.15 10.60 18.19
CA GLN A 90 -26.38 11.65 17.22
C GLN A 90 -25.47 12.87 17.47
N PRO A 91 -25.17 13.62 16.41
CA PRO A 91 -25.39 15.06 16.51
C PRO A 91 -26.55 15.49 15.61
N GLN A 92 -27.42 16.29 16.21
CA GLN A 92 -28.66 16.79 15.65
C GLN A 92 -28.43 17.63 14.38
N SER A 93 -29.40 17.50 13.47
CA SER A 93 -29.77 18.47 12.45
C SER A 93 -29.57 19.92 12.91
N GLY A 94 -28.79 20.70 12.18
CA GLY A 94 -28.64 22.14 12.39
C GLY A 94 -28.13 22.83 11.14
N SER A 95 -29.05 23.35 10.35
CA SER A 95 -28.81 24.17 9.15
C SER A 95 -28.24 25.55 9.53
N MET A 96 -27.28 26.03 8.73
CA MET A 96 -26.81 27.42 8.56
C MET A 96 -26.26 28.19 9.79
N VAL A 97 -25.03 28.75 9.67
CA VAL A 97 -24.72 30.20 9.69
C VAL A 97 -23.19 30.45 9.75
N ARG A 98 -22.71 31.23 8.76
CA ARG A 98 -21.56 32.18 8.69
C ARG A 98 -20.16 31.89 9.29
N LEU A 99 -19.16 32.10 8.42
CA LEU A 99 -17.84 32.73 8.68
C LEU A 99 -18.04 34.24 9.05
N PRO A 100 -17.11 34.98 9.73
CA PRO A 100 -15.64 34.82 9.68
C PRO A 100 -14.78 35.23 10.93
N LYS A 101 -13.46 35.01 10.78
CA LYS A 101 -12.27 35.76 11.30
C LYS A 101 -11.61 35.47 12.68
N GLU A 102 -10.37 34.95 12.57
CA GLU A 102 -9.07 35.42 13.13
C GLU A 102 -8.92 35.80 14.62
N ALA A 103 -8.07 35.08 15.37
CA ALA A 103 -6.69 35.50 15.74
C ALA A 103 -6.10 34.68 16.93
N VAL A 104 -4.85 34.19 16.75
CA VAL A 104 -3.69 33.96 17.67
C VAL A 104 -3.91 33.31 19.07
N ASP A 105 -3.08 32.44 19.63
CA ASP A 105 -1.61 32.46 19.76
C ASP A 105 -1.07 31.09 20.31
N GLU A 106 0.10 30.66 19.82
CA GLU A 106 1.25 29.96 20.47
C GLU A 106 1.05 28.78 21.47
N ALA A 107 1.26 27.50 21.09
CA ALA A 107 2.49 26.63 21.22
C ALA A 107 2.73 25.99 22.63
N PRO A 108 3.47 24.86 22.83
CA PRO A 108 4.28 24.04 21.89
C PRO A 108 4.20 22.47 22.01
N LYS A 109 4.61 21.82 20.90
CA LYS A 109 5.55 20.67 20.77
C LYS A 109 5.36 19.38 21.60
N VAL A 110 5.12 18.25 20.92
CA VAL A 110 5.96 17.04 21.07
C VAL A 110 6.14 16.33 19.72
N GLU A 111 7.35 16.47 19.21
CA GLU A 111 7.94 15.64 18.16
C GLU A 111 8.17 14.23 18.71
N LYS A 112 7.83 13.19 17.95
CA LYS A 112 8.42 11.86 18.15
C LYS A 112 9.02 11.36 16.85
N SER A 113 10.32 11.63 16.74
CA SER A 113 11.27 11.08 15.81
C SER A 113 11.17 9.56 15.76
N ALA A 114 10.97 9.01 14.56
CA ALA A 114 11.40 7.67 14.20
C ALA A 114 12.18 7.83 12.89
N GLU A 115 13.43 7.38 12.88
CA GLU A 115 14.43 7.55 11.82
C GLU A 115 13.83 7.53 10.40
N LYS A 116 13.97 8.67 9.68
CA LYS A 116 13.74 8.73 8.25
C LYS A 116 14.82 7.90 7.55
N SER A 117 14.57 6.61 7.39
CA SER A 117 15.20 5.86 6.31
C SER A 117 14.93 6.58 4.97
N PRO A 118 15.91 6.66 4.06
CA PRO A 118 15.72 7.33 2.78
C PRO A 118 14.50 6.76 2.05
N LYS A 119 13.63 7.64 1.54
CA LYS A 119 12.37 7.23 0.88
C LYS A 119 12.69 6.51 -0.43
N LYS A 120 12.69 5.17 -0.42
CA LYS A 120 12.91 4.36 -1.63
C LYS A 120 11.84 4.64 -2.69
N VAL A 121 12.27 4.90 -3.92
CA VAL A 121 11.40 4.98 -5.10
C VAL A 121 11.01 3.58 -5.57
N ASN A 122 9.90 3.45 -6.31
CA ASN A 122 9.31 2.14 -6.57
C ASN A 122 9.10 1.85 -8.05
N ILE A 123 9.55 0.68 -8.50
CA ILE A 123 9.18 0.07 -9.78
C ILE A 123 8.02 -0.90 -9.53
N LEU A 124 6.93 -0.76 -10.28
CA LEU A 124 5.67 -1.45 -10.00
C LEU A 124 5.42 -2.50 -11.07
N VAL A 125 5.49 -3.78 -10.72
CA VAL A 125 5.39 -4.88 -11.72
C VAL A 125 4.08 -5.63 -11.55
N CYS A 126 3.36 -5.85 -12.66
CA CYS A 126 2.13 -6.64 -12.66
C CYS A 126 2.45 -8.13 -12.47
N GLN A 127 2.08 -8.66 -11.30
CA GLN A 127 2.29 -10.06 -10.94
C GLN A 127 0.98 -10.87 -10.95
N LYS A 128 0.05 -10.54 -11.87
CA LYS A 128 -1.17 -11.33 -12.11
C LYS A 128 -0.92 -12.42 -13.14
N SER A 129 -1.79 -13.42 -13.13
CA SER A 129 -1.67 -14.67 -13.91
C SER A 129 -1.18 -14.44 -15.32
N ASP A 130 -1.81 -13.54 -16.08
CA ASP A 130 -1.44 -13.31 -17.49
C ASP A 130 -0.05 -12.70 -17.66
N CYS A 131 0.34 -11.74 -16.81
CA CYS A 131 1.69 -11.15 -16.86
C CYS A 131 2.75 -12.16 -16.40
N CYS A 132 2.45 -12.97 -15.38
CA CYS A 132 3.36 -14.04 -14.93
C CYS A 132 3.54 -15.12 -16.00
N LYS A 133 2.46 -15.56 -16.67
CA LYS A 133 2.49 -16.52 -17.78
C LYS A 133 3.32 -16.02 -18.96
N ARG A 134 3.42 -14.70 -19.14
CA ARG A 134 4.17 -14.04 -20.22
C ARG A 134 5.60 -13.64 -19.82
N GLY A 135 6.13 -14.17 -18.72
CA GLY A 135 7.52 -13.89 -18.30
C GLY A 135 7.68 -12.86 -17.17
N GLY A 136 6.60 -12.40 -16.55
CA GLY A 136 6.65 -11.38 -15.49
C GLY A 136 7.48 -11.79 -14.26
N ARG A 137 7.67 -13.09 -13.99
CA ARG A 137 8.55 -13.56 -12.90
C ARG A 137 10.02 -13.37 -13.26
N ALA A 138 10.40 -13.77 -14.47
CA ALA A 138 11.75 -13.58 -14.99
C ALA A 138 12.10 -12.09 -15.08
N LEU A 139 11.14 -11.25 -15.47
CA LEU A 139 11.30 -9.80 -15.47
C LEU A 139 11.60 -9.22 -14.07
N VAL A 140 10.88 -9.68 -13.02
CA VAL A 140 11.16 -9.24 -11.65
C VAL A 140 12.57 -9.67 -11.21
N GLN A 141 12.98 -10.90 -11.54
CA GLN A 141 14.32 -11.40 -11.22
C GLN A 141 15.41 -10.58 -11.92
N ALA A 142 15.26 -10.34 -13.22
CA ALA A 142 16.19 -9.52 -13.99
C ALA A 142 16.29 -8.09 -13.44
N LEU A 143 15.16 -7.47 -13.07
CA LEU A 143 15.16 -6.16 -12.42
C LEU A 143 15.87 -6.19 -11.05
N GLN A 144 15.70 -7.26 -10.26
CA GLN A 144 16.39 -7.39 -8.97
C GLN A 144 17.90 -7.51 -9.15
N THR A 145 18.35 -8.32 -10.10
CA THR A 145 19.76 -8.48 -10.46
C THR A 145 20.34 -7.15 -10.92
N GLU A 146 19.72 -6.48 -11.90
CA GLU A 146 20.21 -5.21 -12.43
C GLU A 146 20.31 -4.10 -11.37
N LEU A 147 19.31 -4.00 -10.48
CA LEU A 147 19.36 -3.04 -9.37
C LEU A 147 20.45 -3.38 -8.35
N SER A 148 20.71 -4.67 -8.13
CA SER A 148 21.79 -5.13 -7.25
C SER A 148 23.16 -4.80 -7.83
N ASP A 149 23.36 -5.10 -9.12
CA ASP A 149 24.63 -4.88 -9.83
C ASP A 149 25.01 -3.39 -9.88
N ARG A 150 24.00 -2.51 -9.86
CA ARG A 150 24.17 -1.04 -9.82
C ARG A 150 24.18 -0.43 -8.42
N GLY A 151 24.07 -1.24 -7.36
CA GLY A 151 23.99 -0.73 -5.98
C GLY A 151 22.74 0.13 -5.69
N LEU A 152 21.67 -0.03 -6.47
CA LEU A 152 20.44 0.76 -6.37
C LEU A 152 19.41 0.16 -5.40
N THR A 153 19.69 -0.99 -4.78
CA THR A 153 18.78 -1.71 -3.87
C THR A 153 18.36 -0.89 -2.63
N ASP A 154 19.17 0.08 -2.23
CA ASP A 154 18.86 1.01 -1.13
C ASP A 154 18.01 2.21 -1.54
N GLN A 155 17.92 2.49 -2.85
CA GLN A 155 17.19 3.63 -3.39
C GLN A 155 15.92 3.21 -4.13
N VAL A 156 15.91 2.01 -4.71
CA VAL A 156 14.87 1.52 -5.60
C VAL A 156 14.32 0.18 -5.09
N ALA A 157 13.00 0.08 -4.99
CA ALA A 157 12.30 -1.14 -4.61
C ALA A 157 11.36 -1.63 -5.71
N ILE A 158 11.37 -2.92 -6.00
CA ILE A 158 10.39 -3.54 -6.91
C ILE A 158 9.18 -3.99 -6.09
N LYS A 159 8.00 -3.42 -6.40
CA LYS A 159 6.74 -3.72 -5.72
C LYS A 159 5.76 -4.41 -6.65
N PRO A 160 4.99 -5.40 -6.17
CA PRO A 160 3.89 -5.96 -6.92
C PRO A 160 2.78 -4.91 -7.10
N THR A 161 2.11 -4.94 -8.25
CA THR A 161 0.88 -4.19 -8.50
C THR A 161 -0.28 -5.09 -8.92
N GLY A 162 -1.48 -4.50 -8.95
CA GLY A 162 -2.67 -5.13 -9.51
C GLY A 162 -2.60 -5.27 -11.03
N CYS A 163 -3.63 -5.92 -11.60
CA CYS A 163 -3.79 -5.95 -13.06
C CYS A 163 -3.93 -4.51 -13.60
N MET A 164 -3.15 -4.19 -14.63
CA MET A 164 -3.17 -2.89 -15.31
C MET A 164 -4.13 -2.86 -16.51
N LYS A 165 -5.02 -3.86 -16.63
CA LYS A 165 -5.96 -4.05 -17.76
C LYS A 165 -5.29 -4.19 -19.14
N GLN A 166 -3.98 -4.44 -19.18
CA GLN A 166 -3.20 -4.69 -20.39
C GLN A 166 -2.71 -6.15 -20.45
N CYS A 167 -3.58 -7.11 -20.11
CA CYS A 167 -3.20 -8.53 -20.02
C CYS A 167 -2.63 -9.10 -21.32
N LYS A 168 -3.14 -8.65 -22.48
CA LYS A 168 -2.68 -9.07 -23.81
C LYS A 168 -1.28 -8.54 -24.16
N ALA A 169 -0.84 -7.46 -23.51
CA ALA A 169 0.46 -6.82 -23.70
C ALA A 169 1.38 -7.03 -22.49
N GLY A 170 1.13 -8.06 -21.66
CA GLY A 170 2.02 -8.38 -20.55
C GLY A 170 3.37 -8.96 -21.02
N PRO A 171 4.43 -8.88 -20.20
CA PRO A 171 4.47 -8.31 -18.85
C PRO A 171 4.34 -6.78 -18.83
N ASN A 172 3.76 -6.23 -17.75
CA ASN A 172 3.54 -4.78 -17.60
C ASN A 172 4.19 -4.24 -16.33
N LEU A 173 4.79 -3.06 -16.41
CA LEU A 173 5.39 -2.37 -15.28
C LEU A 173 5.17 -0.84 -15.33
N ILE A 174 5.38 -0.17 -14.20
CA ILE A 174 5.37 1.29 -14.06
C ILE A 174 6.67 1.72 -13.38
N MET A 175 7.36 2.69 -13.95
CA MET A 175 8.59 3.27 -13.40
C MET A 175 8.27 4.37 -12.37
N PRO A 176 9.23 4.82 -11.54
CA PRO A 176 8.98 5.82 -10.51
C PRO A 176 8.39 7.14 -11.02
N ASP A 177 8.76 7.52 -12.25
CA ASP A 177 8.27 8.69 -12.98
C ASP A 177 6.84 8.52 -13.54
N LYS A 178 6.18 7.39 -13.23
CA LYS A 178 4.85 6.97 -13.70
C LYS A 178 4.82 6.51 -15.17
N THR A 179 5.96 6.39 -15.84
CA THR A 179 6.04 5.85 -17.20
C THR A 179 5.62 4.38 -17.20
N ARG A 180 4.75 4.00 -18.15
CA ARG A 180 4.19 2.65 -18.27
C ARG A 180 4.90 1.89 -19.39
N TYR A 181 5.20 0.63 -19.13
CA TYR A 181 5.78 -0.26 -20.11
C TYR A 181 4.97 -1.55 -20.20
N SER A 182 4.95 -2.10 -21.41
CA SER A 182 4.23 -3.31 -21.79
C SER A 182 5.15 -4.18 -22.65
N ARG A 183 4.95 -5.49 -22.61
CA ARG A 183 5.73 -6.50 -23.36
C ARG A 183 7.23 -6.45 -23.09
N ILE A 184 7.64 -6.05 -21.89
CA ILE A 184 9.06 -6.02 -21.53
C ILE A 184 9.60 -7.43 -21.32
N HIS A 185 10.68 -7.74 -22.03
CA HIS A 185 11.46 -8.96 -21.85
C HIS A 185 12.61 -8.76 -20.87
N ALA A 186 13.08 -9.85 -20.26
CA ALA A 186 14.19 -9.82 -19.31
C ALA A 186 15.48 -9.25 -19.92
N SER A 187 15.71 -9.46 -21.23
CA SER A 187 16.85 -8.94 -21.98
C SER A 187 16.84 -7.41 -22.13
N GLU A 188 15.69 -6.77 -22.00
CA GLU A 188 15.53 -5.31 -22.17
C GLU A 188 15.66 -4.55 -20.84
N VAL A 189 15.88 -5.28 -19.73
CA VAL A 189 15.90 -4.69 -18.39
C VAL A 189 17.04 -3.70 -18.20
N SER A 190 18.24 -4.00 -18.71
CA SER A 190 19.39 -3.10 -18.54
C SER A 190 19.13 -1.73 -19.19
N ALA A 191 18.70 -1.72 -20.46
CA ALA A 191 18.32 -0.49 -21.18
C ALA A 191 17.14 0.24 -20.51
N LEU A 192 16.18 -0.51 -19.95
CA LEU A 192 15.06 0.07 -19.21
C LEU A 192 15.54 0.76 -17.92
N VAL A 193 16.49 0.17 -17.19
CA VAL A 193 17.04 0.75 -15.97
C VAL A 193 17.90 1.97 -16.30
N ASP A 194 18.73 1.93 -17.35
CA ASP A 194 19.52 3.08 -17.83
C ASP A 194 18.68 4.32 -18.07
N LYS A 195 17.50 4.14 -18.68
CA LYS A 195 16.60 5.24 -19.01
C LYS A 195 16.04 5.98 -17.79
N HIS A 196 15.88 5.29 -16.65
CA HIS A 196 15.23 5.85 -15.46
C HIS A 196 16.18 6.09 -14.29
N PHE A 197 17.32 5.42 -14.31
CA PHE A 197 18.37 5.51 -13.31
C PHE A 197 19.72 5.61 -14.03
N PRO A 198 19.96 6.73 -14.76
CA PRO A 198 21.24 6.94 -15.41
C PRO A 198 22.34 6.93 -14.35
N THR A 199 23.27 6.01 -14.46
CA THR A 199 24.51 6.08 -13.69
C THR A 199 25.26 7.32 -14.17
N PRO A 200 25.74 8.21 -13.29
CA PRO A 200 26.68 9.24 -13.71
C PRO A 200 27.90 8.51 -14.26
N ALA A 201 28.06 8.56 -15.59
CA ALA A 201 29.23 8.01 -16.25
C ALA A 201 30.45 8.64 -15.59
N ALA A 202 31.36 7.80 -15.07
CA ALA A 202 32.66 8.26 -14.66
C ALA A 202 33.24 9.05 -15.84
N THR A 203 33.39 10.36 -15.66
CA THR A 203 34.16 11.22 -16.54
C THR A 203 35.58 10.67 -16.51
N GLY A 204 35.89 9.81 -17.48
CA GLY A 204 37.24 9.37 -17.76
C GLY A 204 38.02 10.59 -18.24
N THR A 205 38.88 11.10 -17.36
CA THR A 205 40.09 11.84 -17.73
C THR A 205 40.85 10.99 -18.74
N ALA A 206 40.82 11.39 -20.00
CA ALA A 206 41.76 10.93 -21.02
C ALA A 206 42.74 12.08 -21.27
N GLY A 207 44.02 11.72 -21.28
CA GLY A 207 45.20 12.59 -21.20
C GLY A 207 45.37 13.55 -22.37
#